data_AF-A0A183FQH7-F1
#
_entry.id   AF-A0A183FQH7-F1
#
_cell.length_a   1.000
_cell.length_b   1.000
_cell.length_c   1.000
_cell.angle_alpha   90.00
_cell.angle_beta   90.00
_cell.angle_gamma   90.00
#
_symmetry.space_group_name_H-M   'P 1'
#
loop_
_entity.id
_entity.type
_entity.pdbx_description
1 polymer ?
#
loop_
_entity_poly.entity_id
_entity_poly.type
_entity_poly.pdbx_seq_one_letter_code
_entity_poly.pdbx_strand_id
1 'polypeptide(L)'
;MQIVDESDPRSCEIGKGGSCMDDIRPLLTPRGLCFVVSSNMTVRRPGPETTLSLLLNLEVYEIIPGMVVDSGVILSIHDSSETLSEQFTSGIHLEAGKVVTIPINEVRKLSRYQQYCGRRAVGPFSPKQYSRAACHWVATMQEVEKACRCRPVHSPFNSQHFLQDDTLWPTKHRRLKPCTLSKEIECAQLNPVNSSLACPDDCEDVSYSTVVFGGRLVTSDLPSLLPGDWEDVKESKVAEFQVSYTKPVKAETTLLLFQSWLTPLCNFTSHLPCVLQYHVKKWTSAVLHIIALQVVFSLLQLSVLENRTSRSFGVKNMDAQTREKVLDLVLPFISELKVCVKKIHDNVDRAEEIASDCRKMFLQTYNVFLDAQTVYFLGQSDFPVVVDYIANITKVVAALRRFIYTNRVKVLDWHDHDIPLRVFESLYRDTGADNLEIHELMKLRKLMISDILDSITPLTAYYEGGLRARINVLRLLGIEPAQHSSLSVIEATSKCLQKLAADVPLLKKSAFIRGEWLSRIQRQVEIAQSYSATPQYDQVNLLHVKLYFAHFKQERIVQERSYNMFLLLAEIGGTIGLYVGATLLTVAETIVFFIEERTRKAIVKPAYL
;
A
#
# COMPACT_ATOMS: atom_id res chain seq x y z
N MET A 1 -14.69 -23.02 0.38
CA MET A 1 -15.74 -22.08 -0.05
C MET A 1 -16.92 -22.31 0.85
N GLN A 2 -17.00 -21.56 1.94
CA GLN A 2 -18.08 -21.71 2.90
C GLN A 2 -19.02 -20.53 2.70
N ILE A 3 -20.30 -20.86 2.60
CA ILE A 3 -21.39 -19.94 2.80
C ILE A 3 -21.20 -19.47 4.25
N VAL A 4 -20.82 -18.21 4.42
CA VAL A 4 -21.10 -17.52 5.68
C VAL A 4 -22.62 -17.36 5.64
N ASP A 5 -23.31 -18.37 6.16
CA ASP A 5 -24.71 -18.21 6.52
C ASP A 5 -24.75 -17.08 7.55
N GLU A 6 -25.66 -16.12 7.38
CA GLU A 6 -26.01 -15.11 8.40
C GLU A 6 -25.12 -13.85 8.60
N SER A 7 -24.61 -13.21 7.54
CA SER A 7 -24.42 -11.75 7.64
C SER A 7 -25.78 -11.04 7.49
N ASP A 8 -26.63 -11.13 8.51
CA ASP A 8 -28.01 -10.64 8.45
C ASP A 8 -28.05 -9.11 8.69
N PRO A 9 -28.62 -8.31 7.77
CA PRO A 9 -28.83 -6.89 8.01
C PRO A 9 -29.77 -6.69 9.20
N ARG A 10 -29.26 -6.05 10.26
CA ARG A 10 -30.02 -5.78 11.49
C ARG A 10 -30.87 -4.52 11.36
N SER A 11 -30.39 -3.55 10.60
CA SER A 11 -31.14 -2.34 10.27
C SER A 11 -30.82 -1.88 8.86
N CYS A 12 -31.87 -1.41 8.19
CA CYS A 12 -31.84 -0.87 6.84
C CYS A 12 -32.70 0.40 6.83
N GLU A 13 -32.05 1.55 6.69
CA GLU A 13 -32.69 2.86 6.64
C GLU A 13 -32.30 3.62 5.39
N ILE A 14 -33.26 4.32 4.80
CA ILE A 14 -33.07 5.17 3.64
C ILE A 14 -33.53 6.59 3.99
N GLY A 15 -32.59 7.53 3.96
CA GLY A 15 -32.83 8.93 4.27
C GLY A 15 -33.33 9.16 5.71
N LYS A 16 -34.22 10.14 5.90
CA LYS A 16 -34.74 10.53 7.23
C LYS A 16 -35.98 9.71 7.64
N GLY A 17 -35.85 8.38 7.68
CA GLY A 17 -36.84 7.50 8.35
C GLY A 17 -37.60 6.49 7.47
N GLY A 18 -37.17 6.22 6.23
CA GLY A 18 -37.72 5.10 5.46
C GLY A 18 -37.02 3.80 5.85
N SER A 19 -37.74 2.77 6.31
CA SER A 19 -37.14 1.43 6.49
C SER A 19 -37.08 0.70 5.15
N CYS A 20 -35.97 0.01 4.89
CA CYS A 20 -35.79 -0.85 3.71
C CYS A 20 -35.62 -2.33 4.04
N MET A 21 -35.99 -2.76 5.25
CA MET A 21 -35.87 -4.16 5.68
C MET A 21 -36.66 -5.12 4.78
N ASP A 22 -37.86 -4.72 4.34
CA ASP A 22 -38.71 -5.53 3.46
C ASP A 22 -38.20 -5.59 2.00
N ASP A 23 -37.29 -4.69 1.62
CA ASP A 23 -36.72 -4.61 0.27
C ASP A 23 -35.48 -5.51 0.09
N ILE A 24 -35.05 -6.21 1.15
CA ILE A 24 -33.87 -7.07 1.15
C ILE A 24 -34.25 -8.46 0.66
N ARG A 25 -33.50 -8.97 -0.33
CA ARG A 25 -33.72 -10.32 -0.88
C ARG A 25 -32.44 -11.13 -0.88
N PRO A 26 -32.47 -12.39 -0.39
CA PRO A 26 -31.34 -13.29 -0.50
C PRO A 26 -31.15 -13.75 -1.95
N LEU A 27 -29.89 -13.83 -2.37
CA LEU A 27 -29.50 -14.29 -3.70
C LEU A 27 -28.20 -15.11 -3.60
N LEU A 28 -28.21 -16.29 -4.19
CA LEU A 28 -27.01 -17.14 -4.25
C LEU A 28 -26.13 -16.72 -5.44
N THR A 29 -24.86 -16.41 -5.16
CA THR A 29 -23.88 -15.91 -6.12
C THR A 29 -22.62 -16.79 -6.17
N PRO A 30 -21.73 -16.60 -7.15
CA PRO A 30 -20.38 -17.12 -7.19
C PRO A 30 -19.53 -16.92 -5.93
N ARG A 31 -19.92 -16.06 -4.99
CA ARG A 31 -19.18 -15.82 -3.74
C ARG A 31 -19.88 -16.37 -2.49
N GLY A 32 -21.05 -16.98 -2.65
CA GLY A 32 -21.88 -17.47 -1.54
C GLY A 32 -23.25 -16.80 -1.53
N LEU A 33 -23.89 -16.80 -0.37
CA LEU A 33 -25.15 -16.09 -0.15
C LEU A 33 -24.89 -14.58 -0.11
N CYS A 34 -25.71 -13.80 -0.81
CA CYS A 34 -25.65 -12.34 -0.82
C CYS A 34 -27.04 -11.77 -0.57
N PHE A 35 -27.09 -10.56 -0.04
CA PHE A 35 -28.32 -9.83 0.20
C PHE A 35 -28.39 -8.62 -0.73
N VAL A 36 -29.44 -8.52 -1.52
CA VAL A 36 -29.65 -7.42 -2.46
C VAL A 36 -30.74 -6.51 -1.88
N VAL A 37 -30.43 -5.21 -1.79
CA VAL A 37 -31.38 -4.18 -1.37
C VAL A 37 -31.93 -3.52 -2.63
N SER A 38 -33.18 -3.83 -2.99
CA SER A 38 -33.83 -3.30 -4.19
C SER A 38 -35.05 -2.46 -3.83
N SER A 39 -34.83 -1.23 -3.37
CA SER A 39 -35.91 -0.31 -3.05
C SER A 39 -36.42 0.43 -4.29
N ASN A 40 -37.73 0.61 -4.41
CA ASN A 40 -38.35 1.40 -5.48
C ASN A 40 -38.28 2.91 -5.16
N MET A 41 -37.08 3.40 -4.84
CA MET A 41 -36.84 4.79 -4.47
C MET A 41 -35.85 5.46 -5.44
N THR A 42 -36.25 6.60 -5.99
CA THR A 42 -35.39 7.43 -6.84
C THR A 42 -34.75 8.56 -6.02
N VAL A 43 -33.43 8.62 -5.98
CA VAL A 43 -32.70 9.71 -5.31
C VAL A 43 -32.78 10.98 -6.15
N ARG A 44 -33.41 12.05 -5.62
CA ARG A 44 -33.64 13.31 -6.36
C ARG A 44 -32.63 14.41 -6.08
N ARG A 45 -31.89 14.31 -4.97
CA ARG A 45 -30.87 15.29 -4.58
C ARG A 45 -29.65 14.55 -4.04
N PRO A 46 -28.43 14.93 -4.42
CA PRO A 46 -27.24 14.39 -3.81
C PRO A 46 -27.11 14.93 -2.38
N GLY A 47 -26.50 14.14 -1.50
CA GLY A 47 -26.18 14.53 -0.14
C GLY A 47 -26.66 13.53 0.93
N PRO A 48 -26.28 13.80 2.19
CA PRO A 48 -26.45 12.84 3.29
C PRO A 48 -27.91 12.54 3.64
N GLU A 49 -28.85 13.40 3.25
CA GLU A 49 -30.28 13.20 3.52
C GLU A 49 -30.90 12.04 2.73
N THR A 50 -30.18 11.52 1.74
CA THR A 50 -30.59 10.39 0.89
C THR A 50 -29.74 9.14 1.10
N THR A 51 -29.03 9.09 2.23
CA THR A 51 -28.13 8.00 2.57
C THR A 51 -28.90 6.70 2.80
N LEU A 52 -28.45 5.63 2.17
CA LEU A 52 -28.75 4.26 2.55
C LEU A 52 -27.81 3.88 3.70
N SER A 53 -28.38 3.59 4.86
CA SER A 53 -27.70 3.20 6.08
C SER A 53 -28.01 1.73 6.36
N LEU A 54 -26.98 0.90 6.39
CA LEU A 54 -27.06 -0.54 6.67
C LEU A 54 -26.25 -0.84 7.92
N LEU A 55 -26.86 -1.49 8.90
CA LEU A 55 -26.15 -2.05 10.06
C LEU A 55 -26.12 -3.58 9.91
N LEU A 56 -24.93 -4.13 9.73
CA LEU A 56 -24.71 -5.55 9.49
C LEU A 56 -24.09 -6.19 10.73
N ASN A 57 -24.56 -7.38 11.11
CA ASN A 57 -23.86 -8.22 12.08
C ASN A 57 -23.03 -9.27 11.32
N LEU A 58 -21.71 -9.23 11.48
CA LEU A 58 -20.79 -10.09 10.73
C LEU A 58 -20.39 -11.37 11.46
N GLU A 59 -20.78 -11.52 12.72
CA GLU A 59 -20.57 -12.73 13.52
C GLU A 59 -19.16 -13.32 13.31
N VAL A 60 -18.14 -12.47 13.54
CA VAL A 60 -16.70 -12.73 13.23
C VAL A 60 -16.21 -14.06 13.81
N TYR A 61 -16.93 -14.51 14.81
CA TYR A 61 -16.71 -15.62 15.67
C TYR A 61 -17.01 -16.97 15.00
N GLU A 62 -17.96 -17.02 14.05
CA GLU A 62 -18.29 -18.23 13.27
C GLU A 62 -17.31 -18.48 12.13
N ILE A 63 -16.41 -17.54 11.86
CA ILE A 63 -15.47 -17.63 10.75
C ILE A 63 -14.46 -18.73 11.03
N ILE A 64 -14.48 -19.78 10.19
CA ILE A 64 -13.55 -20.90 10.30
C ILE A 64 -12.11 -20.43 9.99
N PRO A 65 -11.16 -20.57 10.95
CA PRO A 65 -9.77 -20.17 10.75
C PRO A 65 -9.13 -20.90 9.56
N GLY A 66 -8.44 -20.16 8.70
CA GLY A 66 -7.73 -20.69 7.52
C GLY A 66 -8.56 -20.77 6.23
N MET A 67 -9.87 -20.56 6.30
CA MET A 67 -10.75 -20.53 5.11
C MET A 67 -10.88 -19.13 4.50
N VAL A 68 -10.75 -18.08 5.31
CA VAL A 68 -10.77 -16.68 4.90
C VAL A 68 -9.58 -15.96 5.54
N VAL A 69 -8.89 -15.11 4.76
CA VAL A 69 -7.72 -14.36 5.21
C VAL A 69 -8.14 -13.25 6.18
N ASP A 70 -9.17 -12.48 5.81
CA ASP A 70 -9.69 -11.35 6.58
C ASP A 70 -11.22 -11.49 6.76
N SER A 71 -11.71 -11.19 7.96
CA SER A 71 -13.15 -11.18 8.28
C SER A 71 -13.80 -9.91 7.77
N GLY A 72 -14.86 -10.05 6.97
CA GLY A 72 -15.54 -8.91 6.38
C GLY A 72 -16.63 -9.30 5.39
N VAL A 73 -17.27 -8.29 4.81
CA VAL A 73 -18.26 -8.44 3.73
C VAL A 73 -17.81 -7.70 2.49
N ILE A 74 -18.35 -8.13 1.36
CA ILE A 74 -18.05 -7.51 0.07
C ILE A 74 -19.30 -6.76 -0.39
N LEU A 75 -19.21 -5.44 -0.44
CA LEU A 75 -20.27 -4.60 -0.99
C LEU A 75 -20.08 -4.45 -2.51
N SER A 76 -21.11 -4.78 -3.27
CA SER A 76 -21.19 -4.49 -4.71
C SER A 76 -22.38 -3.56 -4.99
N ILE A 77 -22.17 -2.59 -5.89
CA ILE A 77 -23.19 -1.64 -6.33
C ILE A 77 -23.42 -1.93 -7.81
N HIS A 78 -24.68 -2.16 -8.19
CA HIS A 78 -25.04 -2.49 -9.55
C HIS A 78 -26.27 -1.72 -10.02
N ASP A 79 -26.44 -1.63 -11.34
CA ASP A 79 -27.67 -1.07 -11.91
C ASP A 79 -28.86 -2.04 -11.74
N SER A 80 -30.03 -1.48 -11.45
CA SER A 80 -31.32 -2.18 -11.37
C SER A 80 -31.83 -2.67 -12.72
N SER A 81 -31.42 -2.00 -13.82
CA SER A 81 -31.87 -2.32 -15.18
C SER A 81 -31.22 -3.58 -15.75
N GLU A 82 -30.06 -3.97 -15.21
CA GLU A 82 -29.35 -5.19 -15.58
C GLU A 82 -29.49 -6.23 -14.48
N THR A 83 -30.40 -7.18 -14.69
CA THR A 83 -30.95 -8.00 -13.60
C THR A 83 -29.96 -8.92 -12.86
N LEU A 84 -28.73 -9.15 -13.34
CA LEU A 84 -27.77 -10.09 -12.73
C LEU A 84 -26.30 -9.87 -13.16
N SER A 85 -25.98 -8.86 -13.99
CA SER A 85 -24.70 -8.84 -14.71
C SER A 85 -23.49 -8.44 -13.87
N GLU A 86 -23.67 -7.50 -12.93
CA GLU A 86 -22.61 -6.85 -12.13
C GLU A 86 -22.45 -7.44 -10.71
N GLN A 87 -23.32 -8.37 -10.31
CA GLN A 87 -23.25 -9.04 -9.00
C GLN A 87 -22.06 -9.99 -8.87
N PHE A 88 -21.25 -10.12 -9.93
CA PHE A 88 -20.25 -11.16 -10.11
C PHE A 88 -18.82 -10.64 -10.29
N THR A 89 -18.60 -9.32 -10.32
CA THR A 89 -17.27 -8.72 -10.53
C THR A 89 -17.01 -7.55 -9.58
N SER A 90 -15.84 -7.57 -8.94
CA SER A 90 -15.24 -6.53 -8.07
C SER A 90 -16.20 -5.82 -7.09
N GLY A 91 -16.02 -6.07 -5.80
CA GLY A 91 -16.70 -5.32 -4.74
C GLY A 91 -15.71 -4.75 -3.74
N ILE A 92 -16.20 -3.86 -2.88
CA ILE A 92 -15.43 -3.21 -1.84
C ILE A 92 -15.42 -4.13 -0.61
N HIS A 93 -14.22 -4.52 -0.15
CA HIS A 93 -14.09 -5.28 1.09
C HIS A 93 -14.27 -4.37 2.30
N LEU A 94 -15.20 -4.72 3.17
CA LEU A 94 -15.55 -3.98 4.38
C LEU A 94 -15.30 -4.85 5.60
N GLU A 95 -14.55 -4.33 6.56
CA GLU A 95 -14.18 -5.03 7.79
C GLU A 95 -15.18 -4.75 8.92
N ALA A 96 -15.34 -5.70 9.83
CA ALA A 96 -16.16 -5.55 11.02
C ALA A 96 -15.62 -4.47 11.99
N GLY A 97 -16.47 -3.96 12.88
CA GLY A 97 -16.11 -2.97 13.90
C GLY A 97 -15.89 -1.55 13.38
N LYS A 98 -16.35 -1.26 12.16
CA LYS A 98 -16.13 0.02 11.48
C LYS A 98 -17.44 0.69 11.07
N VAL A 99 -17.38 2.01 11.00
CA VAL A 99 -18.36 2.83 10.27
C VAL A 99 -17.71 3.18 8.94
N VAL A 100 -18.34 2.77 7.85
CA VAL A 100 -17.85 3.02 6.49
C VAL A 100 -18.84 3.89 5.74
N THR A 101 -18.36 5.02 5.23
CA THR A 101 -19.13 5.95 4.43
C THR A 101 -18.61 5.96 2.99
N ILE A 102 -19.51 5.73 2.04
CA ILE A 102 -19.20 5.51 0.62
C ILE A 102 -20.02 6.51 -0.21
N PRO A 103 -19.43 7.65 -0.57
CA PRO A 103 -19.99 8.52 -1.60
C PRO A 103 -19.83 7.93 -3.00
N ILE A 104 -20.92 7.93 -3.76
CA ILE A 104 -20.94 7.70 -5.20
C ILE A 104 -20.73 9.04 -5.91
N ASN A 105 -19.61 9.17 -6.62
CA ASN A 105 -19.19 10.41 -7.26
C ASN A 105 -19.63 10.49 -8.72
N GLU A 106 -19.57 9.38 -9.44
CA GLU A 106 -19.82 9.32 -10.87
C GLU A 106 -20.31 7.93 -11.27
N VAL A 107 -21.29 7.88 -12.18
CA VAL A 107 -21.76 6.66 -12.83
C VAL A 107 -21.28 6.68 -14.27
N ARG A 108 -20.50 5.67 -14.68
CA ARG A 108 -20.01 5.53 -16.04
C ARG A 108 -20.74 4.42 -16.76
N LYS A 109 -21.31 4.71 -17.92
CA LYS A 109 -21.97 3.73 -18.79
C LYS A 109 -21.18 3.56 -20.08
N LEU A 110 -20.56 2.40 -20.25
CA LEU A 110 -19.87 2.00 -21.47
C LEU A 110 -20.84 1.26 -22.38
N SER A 111 -20.91 1.67 -23.65
CA SER A 111 -21.67 0.99 -24.71
C SER A 111 -20.70 0.50 -25.78
N ARG A 112 -20.57 -0.82 -25.91
CA ARG A 112 -19.68 -1.46 -26.87
C ARG A 112 -20.36 -1.58 -28.24
N TYR A 113 -19.52 -1.60 -29.28
CA TYR A 113 -20.00 -1.81 -30.63
C TYR A 113 -20.48 -3.27 -30.82
N GLN A 114 -21.60 -3.46 -31.53
CA GLN A 114 -22.30 -4.76 -31.66
C GLN A 114 -21.43 -5.94 -32.14
N GLN A 115 -20.32 -5.69 -32.83
CA GLN A 115 -19.41 -6.75 -33.31
C GLN A 115 -18.53 -7.35 -32.20
N TYR A 116 -18.33 -6.63 -31.09
CA TYR A 116 -17.46 -7.05 -29.99
C TYR A 116 -18.22 -7.56 -28.76
N CYS A 117 -19.56 -7.54 -28.79
CA CYS A 117 -20.40 -7.87 -27.65
C CYS A 117 -21.63 -8.66 -28.09
N GLY A 118 -22.30 -9.34 -27.15
CA GLY A 118 -23.54 -10.04 -27.48
C GLY A 118 -24.23 -10.65 -26.27
N ARG A 119 -25.56 -10.77 -26.35
CA ARG A 119 -26.38 -11.42 -25.33
C ARG A 119 -26.93 -12.74 -25.86
N ARG A 120 -26.87 -13.81 -25.07
CA ARG A 120 -27.42 -15.13 -25.43
C ARG A 120 -27.90 -15.87 -24.19
N ALA A 121 -28.80 -16.85 -24.35
CA ALA A 121 -29.19 -17.71 -23.24
C ALA A 121 -28.04 -18.65 -22.87
N VAL A 122 -27.70 -18.76 -21.59
CA VAL A 122 -26.63 -19.64 -21.08
C VAL A 122 -27.06 -20.27 -19.76
N GLY A 123 -27.15 -21.60 -19.73
CA GLY A 123 -27.56 -22.33 -18.53
C GLY A 123 -28.96 -21.90 -18.05
N PRO A 124 -29.13 -21.47 -16.78
CA PRO A 124 -30.40 -20.97 -16.26
C PRO A 124 -30.71 -19.51 -16.65
N PHE A 125 -29.77 -18.79 -17.25
CA PHE A 125 -29.91 -17.36 -17.54
C PHE A 125 -30.54 -17.12 -18.91
N SER A 126 -31.61 -16.31 -18.92
CA SER A 126 -32.22 -15.81 -20.15
C SER A 126 -31.31 -14.79 -20.86
N PRO A 127 -31.53 -14.46 -22.15
CA PRO A 127 -30.74 -13.44 -22.84
C PRO A 127 -30.77 -12.06 -22.18
N LYS A 128 -31.80 -11.74 -21.39
CA LYS A 128 -31.88 -10.49 -20.62
C LYS A 128 -31.04 -10.51 -19.34
N GLN A 129 -30.80 -11.69 -18.79
CA GLN A 129 -30.00 -11.93 -17.59
C GLN A 129 -28.55 -12.32 -17.91
N TYR A 130 -28.21 -12.35 -19.21
CA TYR A 130 -26.88 -12.70 -19.65
C TYR A 130 -25.87 -11.66 -19.17
N SER A 131 -24.76 -12.14 -18.61
CA SER A 131 -23.51 -11.39 -18.52
C SER A 131 -22.31 -12.26 -18.83
N ARG A 132 -21.17 -11.62 -19.14
CA ARG A 132 -19.90 -12.34 -19.30
C ARG A 132 -19.56 -13.13 -18.04
N ALA A 133 -19.73 -12.54 -16.87
CA ALA A 133 -19.45 -13.18 -15.59
C ALA A 133 -20.39 -14.37 -15.29
N ALA A 134 -21.69 -14.23 -15.56
CA ALA A 134 -22.66 -15.32 -15.43
C ALA A 134 -22.34 -16.47 -16.41
N CYS A 135 -21.89 -16.15 -17.63
CA CYS A 135 -21.45 -17.15 -18.60
C CYS A 135 -20.23 -17.93 -18.11
N HIS A 136 -19.23 -17.26 -17.52
CA HIS A 136 -18.07 -17.91 -16.92
C HIS A 136 -18.45 -18.79 -15.71
N TRP A 137 -19.39 -18.36 -14.87
CA TRP A 137 -19.90 -19.18 -13.77
C TRP A 137 -20.57 -20.46 -14.27
N VAL A 138 -21.40 -20.38 -15.31
CA VAL A 138 -21.99 -21.56 -15.95
C VAL A 138 -20.92 -22.45 -16.56
N ALA A 139 -19.94 -21.89 -17.26
CA ALA A 139 -18.87 -22.64 -17.91
C ALA A 139 -18.05 -23.45 -16.90
N THR A 140 -17.61 -22.80 -15.83
CA THR A 140 -16.82 -23.41 -14.75
C THR A 140 -17.61 -24.50 -14.03
N MET A 141 -18.87 -24.22 -13.65
CA MET A 141 -19.70 -25.20 -12.95
C MET A 141 -20.10 -26.38 -13.82
N GLN A 142 -20.25 -26.21 -15.14
CA GLN A 142 -20.48 -27.33 -16.06
C GLN A 142 -19.30 -28.31 -16.11
N GLU A 143 -18.06 -27.83 -15.99
CA GLU A 143 -16.89 -28.71 -15.90
C GLU A 143 -16.86 -29.49 -14.59
N VAL A 144 -17.17 -28.81 -13.48
CA VAL A 144 -17.29 -29.46 -12.16
C VAL A 144 -18.41 -30.50 -12.18
N GLU A 145 -19.59 -30.18 -12.73
CA GLU A 145 -20.70 -31.13 -12.87
C GLU A 145 -20.32 -32.36 -13.74
N LYS A 146 -19.53 -32.16 -14.80
CA LYS A 146 -19.02 -33.27 -15.65
C LYS A 146 -18.01 -34.16 -14.91
N ALA A 147 -17.07 -33.56 -14.19
CA ALA A 147 -16.04 -34.28 -13.44
C ALA A 147 -16.66 -35.04 -12.25
N CYS A 148 -17.54 -34.38 -11.50
CA CYS A 148 -18.05 -34.87 -10.22
C CYS A 148 -19.35 -35.67 -10.29
N ARG A 149 -20.07 -35.61 -11.43
CA ARG A 149 -21.35 -36.31 -11.66
C ARG A 149 -22.43 -36.00 -10.62
N CYS A 150 -22.34 -34.84 -9.97
CA CYS A 150 -23.33 -34.30 -9.05
C CYS A 150 -23.38 -32.78 -9.22
N ARG A 151 -24.46 -32.15 -8.73
CA ARG A 151 -24.63 -30.71 -8.77
C ARG A 151 -24.17 -30.07 -7.44
N PRO A 152 -23.12 -29.24 -7.43
CA PRO A 152 -22.71 -28.49 -6.24
C PRO A 152 -23.82 -27.55 -5.76
N VAL A 153 -23.80 -27.19 -4.47
CA VAL A 153 -24.74 -26.20 -3.89
C VAL A 153 -24.58 -24.87 -4.61
N HIS A 154 -23.34 -24.53 -4.93
CA HIS A 154 -22.93 -23.30 -5.62
C HIS A 154 -23.24 -23.25 -7.13
N SER A 155 -23.98 -24.23 -7.66
CA SER A 155 -24.34 -24.24 -9.08
C SER A 155 -25.28 -23.08 -9.45
N PRO A 156 -25.12 -22.42 -10.62
CA PRO A 156 -26.02 -21.35 -11.06
C PRO A 156 -27.47 -21.80 -11.19
N PHE A 157 -27.72 -23.09 -11.36
CA PHE A 157 -29.08 -23.64 -11.36
C PHE A 157 -29.80 -23.55 -10.01
N ASN A 158 -29.05 -23.33 -8.92
CA ASN A 158 -29.59 -23.11 -7.58
C ASN A 158 -29.71 -21.61 -7.23
N SER A 159 -29.39 -20.69 -8.17
CA SER A 159 -29.42 -19.24 -7.94
C SER A 159 -30.78 -18.72 -7.47
N GLN A 160 -31.87 -19.35 -7.91
CA GLN A 160 -33.25 -18.99 -7.56
C GLN A 160 -33.79 -19.77 -6.35
N HIS A 161 -32.97 -20.61 -5.70
CA HIS A 161 -33.43 -21.48 -4.62
C HIS A 161 -34.02 -20.71 -3.43
N PHE A 162 -33.47 -19.54 -3.12
CA PHE A 162 -33.91 -18.69 -2.02
C PHE A 162 -34.97 -17.64 -2.42
N LEU A 163 -35.39 -17.59 -3.68
CA LEU A 163 -36.33 -16.59 -4.21
C LEU A 163 -37.77 -17.13 -4.40
N GLN A 164 -37.98 -18.45 -4.25
CA GLN A 164 -39.28 -19.07 -4.48
C GLN A 164 -39.93 -19.58 -3.20
N ASP A 165 -41.16 -19.11 -2.98
CA ASP A 165 -42.15 -19.76 -2.13
C ASP A 165 -42.43 -21.17 -2.70
N ASP A 166 -42.52 -22.16 -1.82
CA ASP A 166 -42.19 -23.59 -2.02
C ASP A 166 -43.14 -24.40 -2.97
N THR A 167 -43.77 -23.78 -3.98
CA THR A 167 -44.93 -24.38 -4.68
C THR A 167 -44.87 -24.48 -6.22
N LEU A 168 -43.83 -24.04 -6.93
CA LEU A 168 -43.76 -24.25 -8.39
C LEU A 168 -42.34 -24.58 -8.89
N TRP A 169 -41.96 -25.85 -8.80
CA TRP A 169 -40.85 -26.41 -9.56
C TRP A 169 -41.20 -26.44 -11.06
N PRO A 170 -40.46 -25.76 -11.96
CA PRO A 170 -40.47 -26.12 -13.37
C PRO A 170 -39.70 -27.44 -13.50
N THR A 171 -40.45 -28.54 -13.52
CA THR A 171 -40.01 -29.94 -13.60
C THR A 171 -39.33 -30.32 -14.94
N LYS A 172 -38.36 -29.54 -15.44
CA LYS A 172 -37.67 -29.86 -16.70
C LYS A 172 -36.13 -29.80 -16.73
N HIS A 173 -35.45 -29.63 -15.59
CA HIS A 173 -33.97 -29.73 -15.53
C HIS A 173 -33.43 -30.64 -14.42
N ARG A 174 -33.99 -31.85 -14.26
CA ARG A 174 -33.32 -32.92 -13.49
C ARG A 174 -32.49 -33.81 -14.40
N ARG A 175 -31.16 -33.67 -14.37
CA ARG A 175 -30.25 -34.77 -14.77
C ARG A 175 -29.18 -35.11 -13.73
N LEU A 176 -28.89 -34.25 -12.74
CA LEU A 176 -27.90 -34.52 -11.69
C LEU A 176 -28.52 -34.33 -10.29
N LYS A 177 -28.19 -35.23 -9.35
CA LYS A 177 -28.55 -35.11 -7.93
C LYS A 177 -27.61 -34.10 -7.24
N PRO A 178 -28.05 -33.43 -6.15
CA PRO A 178 -27.16 -32.59 -5.34
C PRO A 178 -25.93 -33.37 -4.85
N CYS A 179 -24.76 -32.71 -4.80
CA CYS A 179 -23.56 -33.30 -4.22
C CYS A 179 -23.72 -33.49 -2.71
N THR A 180 -23.10 -34.54 -2.17
CA THR A 180 -22.88 -34.68 -0.72
C THR A 180 -21.71 -33.79 -0.28
N LEU A 181 -21.72 -33.29 0.94
CA LEU A 181 -20.67 -32.39 1.48
C LEU A 181 -19.23 -32.90 1.23
N SER A 182 -18.97 -34.20 1.47
CA SER A 182 -17.66 -34.82 1.23
C SER A 182 -17.20 -34.70 -0.23
N LYS A 183 -18.13 -34.90 -1.18
CA LYS A 183 -17.84 -34.78 -2.62
C LYS A 183 -17.68 -33.33 -3.02
N GLU A 184 -18.44 -32.42 -2.42
CA GLU A 184 -18.33 -31.00 -2.71
C GLU A 184 -16.95 -30.43 -2.32
N ILE A 185 -16.40 -30.88 -1.18
CA ILE A 185 -15.04 -30.51 -0.76
C ILE A 185 -13.99 -31.03 -1.76
N GLU A 186 -14.09 -32.29 -2.19
CA GLU A 186 -13.20 -32.87 -3.21
C GLU A 186 -13.30 -32.13 -4.55
N CYS A 187 -14.53 -31.79 -4.95
CA CYS A 187 -14.82 -31.14 -6.22
C CYS A 187 -14.44 -29.65 -6.26
N ALA A 188 -14.48 -28.95 -5.13
CA ALA A 188 -14.08 -27.55 -5.02
C ALA A 188 -12.57 -27.33 -5.24
N GLN A 189 -11.76 -28.38 -5.11
CA GLN A 189 -10.30 -28.33 -5.36
C GLN A 189 -9.94 -28.48 -6.85
N LEU A 190 -10.91 -28.81 -7.70
CA LEU A 190 -10.70 -28.85 -9.15
C LEU A 190 -10.61 -27.42 -9.68
N ASN A 191 -9.46 -27.04 -10.23
CA ASN A 191 -9.31 -25.84 -11.05
C ASN A 191 -9.65 -26.20 -12.50
N PRO A 192 -10.84 -25.86 -13.02
CA PRO A 192 -11.18 -26.15 -14.40
C PRO A 192 -10.44 -25.15 -15.29
N VAL A 193 -9.42 -25.62 -16.01
CA VAL A 193 -8.54 -24.75 -16.81
C VAL A 193 -9.06 -24.54 -18.25
N ASN A 194 -9.95 -25.41 -18.76
CA ASN A 194 -10.31 -25.40 -20.18
C ASN A 194 -11.82 -25.51 -20.44
N SER A 195 -12.50 -24.37 -20.36
CA SER A 195 -13.87 -24.26 -20.84
C SER A 195 -13.92 -23.99 -22.34
N SER A 196 -14.56 -24.89 -23.09
CA SER A 196 -14.82 -24.72 -24.53
C SER A 196 -15.93 -23.71 -24.83
N LEU A 197 -16.51 -23.06 -23.81
CA LEU A 197 -17.61 -22.12 -23.96
C LEU A 197 -17.07 -20.69 -24.14
N ALA A 198 -17.07 -20.18 -25.38
CA ALA A 198 -16.72 -18.79 -25.64
C ALA A 198 -17.80 -17.86 -25.08
N CYS A 199 -17.47 -16.97 -24.14
CA CYS A 199 -18.40 -16.01 -23.51
C CYS A 199 -18.19 -14.59 -24.10
N PRO A 200 -19.13 -14.10 -24.94
CA PRO A 200 -19.10 -12.71 -25.44
C PRO A 200 -19.07 -11.66 -24.33
N ASP A 201 -18.47 -10.50 -24.63
CA ASP A 201 -18.52 -9.32 -23.75
C ASP A 201 -19.94 -8.74 -23.67
N ASP A 202 -20.19 -8.04 -22.56
CA ASP A 202 -21.43 -7.31 -22.32
C ASP A 202 -21.48 -6.03 -23.18
N CYS A 203 -22.62 -5.80 -23.83
CA CYS A 203 -22.78 -4.64 -24.73
C CYS A 203 -22.95 -3.32 -23.98
N GLU A 204 -23.51 -3.40 -22.78
CA GLU A 204 -23.61 -2.29 -21.85
C GLU A 204 -22.89 -2.72 -20.57
N ASP A 205 -22.10 -1.82 -20.00
CA ASP A 205 -21.32 -2.06 -18.78
C ASP A 205 -21.40 -0.77 -17.94
N VAL A 206 -21.98 -0.87 -16.73
CA VAL A 206 -22.17 0.26 -15.83
C VAL A 206 -21.20 0.14 -14.66
N SER A 207 -20.45 1.21 -14.38
CA SER A 207 -19.50 1.24 -13.28
C SER A 207 -19.70 2.46 -12.40
N TYR A 208 -19.53 2.26 -11.10
CA TYR A 208 -19.72 3.27 -10.07
C TYR A 208 -18.35 3.70 -9.53
N SER A 209 -18.05 5.00 -9.67
CA SER A 209 -16.85 5.59 -9.08
C SER A 209 -17.14 6.02 -7.65
N THR A 210 -16.47 5.38 -6.69
CA THR A 210 -16.69 5.59 -5.25
C THR A 210 -15.38 5.81 -4.51
N VAL A 211 -15.43 6.54 -3.39
CA VAL A 211 -14.34 6.64 -2.42
C VAL A 211 -14.82 6.06 -1.10
N VAL A 212 -13.96 5.35 -0.36
CA VAL A 212 -14.32 4.68 0.89
C VAL A 212 -13.70 5.41 2.07
N PHE A 213 -14.53 5.91 2.98
CA PHE A 213 -14.10 6.53 4.24
C PHE A 213 -14.43 5.59 5.39
N GLY A 214 -13.43 5.13 6.12
CA GLY A 214 -13.61 4.23 7.27
C GLY A 214 -13.20 4.88 8.59
N GLY A 215 -14.01 4.66 9.63
CA GLY A 215 -13.71 5.02 11.02
C GLY A 215 -14.04 3.85 11.96
N ARG A 216 -13.57 3.92 13.21
CA ARG A 216 -13.93 2.94 14.24
C ARG A 216 -15.40 3.13 14.65
N LEU A 217 -16.12 2.04 14.84
CA LEU A 217 -17.48 2.08 15.36
C LEU A 217 -17.47 2.45 16.85
N VAL A 218 -18.29 3.44 17.21
CA VAL A 218 -18.45 3.93 18.59
C VAL A 218 -19.83 3.54 19.09
N THR A 219 -19.88 2.91 20.27
CA THR A 219 -21.11 2.35 20.87
C THR A 219 -22.18 3.38 21.18
N SER A 220 -21.84 4.68 21.25
CA SER A 220 -22.79 5.77 21.47
C SER A 220 -23.74 6.01 20.29
N ASP A 221 -23.35 5.63 19.07
CA ASP A 221 -24.04 6.01 17.83
C ASP A 221 -24.97 4.88 17.33
N LEU A 222 -24.96 3.75 18.03
CA LEU A 222 -25.67 2.51 17.71
C LEU A 222 -27.08 2.37 18.30
N PRO A 223 -27.44 2.91 19.48
CA PRO A 223 -28.73 2.62 20.12
C PRO A 223 -29.96 2.98 19.28
N SER A 224 -29.85 3.94 18.37
CA SER A 224 -30.94 4.32 17.46
C SER A 224 -31.14 3.35 16.28
N LEU A 225 -30.14 2.51 16.00
CA LEU A 225 -30.11 1.59 14.85
C LEU A 225 -30.30 0.13 15.25
N LEU A 226 -30.26 -0.18 16.54
CA LEU A 226 -30.37 -1.54 17.05
C LEU A 226 -31.84 -1.89 17.39
N PRO A 227 -32.26 -3.15 17.20
CA PRO A 227 -33.55 -3.64 17.67
C PRO A 227 -33.71 -3.50 19.19
N GLY A 228 -34.96 -3.37 19.66
CA GLY A 228 -35.25 -3.19 21.09
C GLY A 228 -34.92 -4.40 21.98
N ASP A 229 -34.78 -5.58 21.39
CA ASP A 229 -34.45 -6.87 22.00
C ASP A 229 -32.98 -7.28 21.81
N TRP A 230 -32.12 -6.36 21.34
CA TRP A 230 -30.74 -6.68 20.98
C TRP A 230 -29.89 -7.26 22.11
N GLU A 231 -30.07 -6.78 23.34
CA GLU A 231 -29.35 -7.31 24.51
C GLU A 231 -29.74 -8.76 24.80
N ASP A 232 -31.03 -9.10 24.70
CA ASP A 232 -31.53 -10.47 24.92
C ASP A 232 -31.01 -11.44 23.84
N VAL A 233 -30.93 -10.97 22.58
CA VAL A 233 -30.35 -11.73 21.47
C VAL A 233 -28.87 -12.04 21.71
N LYS A 234 -28.09 -11.06 22.18
CA LYS A 234 -26.67 -11.27 22.54
C LYS A 234 -26.53 -12.31 23.65
N GLU A 235 -27.29 -12.17 24.74
CA GLU A 235 -27.23 -13.13 25.86
C GLU A 235 -27.60 -14.56 25.45
N SER A 236 -28.64 -14.73 24.62
CA SER A 236 -29.05 -16.03 24.10
C SER A 236 -27.96 -16.70 23.27
N LYS A 237 -27.31 -15.97 22.36
CA LYS A 237 -26.22 -16.52 21.52
C LYS A 237 -25.00 -16.90 22.34
N VAL A 238 -24.64 -16.10 23.36
CA VAL A 238 -23.54 -16.44 24.28
C VAL A 238 -23.83 -17.74 25.04
N ALA A 239 -25.08 -17.95 25.47
CA ALA A 239 -25.49 -19.18 26.15
C ALA A 239 -25.39 -20.41 25.24
N GLU A 240 -25.83 -20.30 23.98
CA GLU A 240 -25.75 -21.38 22.99
C GLU A 240 -24.28 -21.75 22.69
N PHE A 241 -23.42 -20.75 22.54
CA PHE A 241 -22.00 -20.97 22.28
C PHE A 241 -21.28 -21.67 23.44
N GLN A 242 -21.55 -21.27 24.69
CA GLN A 242 -20.96 -21.91 25.87
C GLN A 242 -21.30 -23.40 25.98
N VAL A 243 -22.49 -23.81 25.52
CA VAL A 243 -22.89 -25.23 25.50
C VAL A 243 -22.05 -26.03 24.50
N SER A 244 -21.70 -25.45 23.35
CA SER A 244 -20.91 -26.12 22.30
C SER A 244 -19.45 -26.40 22.72
N TYR A 245 -18.85 -25.52 23.52
CA TYR A 245 -17.44 -25.60 23.98
C TYR A 245 -17.19 -26.61 25.10
N THR A 246 -18.23 -27.12 25.76
CA THR A 246 -18.08 -28.17 26.78
C THR A 246 -17.76 -29.55 26.19
N LYS A 247 -17.74 -29.70 24.85
CA LYS A 247 -17.33 -30.93 24.17
C LYS A 247 -15.83 -30.88 23.81
N PRO A 248 -15.02 -31.87 24.22
CA PRO A 248 -13.58 -31.87 23.93
C PRO A 248 -13.31 -32.06 22.43
N VAL A 249 -12.56 -31.15 21.82
CA VAL A 249 -12.08 -31.25 20.43
C VAL A 249 -10.71 -31.94 20.42
N LYS A 250 -10.59 -33.05 19.68
CA LYS A 250 -9.31 -33.72 19.40
C LYS A 250 -8.56 -32.94 18.32
N ALA A 251 -7.32 -32.56 18.60
CA ALA A 251 -6.44 -31.89 17.65
C ALA A 251 -5.82 -32.90 16.68
N GLU A 252 -6.20 -32.83 15.39
CA GLU A 252 -5.44 -33.45 14.31
C GLU A 252 -5.25 -32.47 13.14
N THR A 253 -3.99 -32.39 12.70
CA THR A 253 -3.49 -32.03 11.35
C THR A 253 -3.41 -30.57 10.92
N THR A 254 -2.35 -29.90 11.37
CA THR A 254 -1.58 -28.88 10.65
C THR A 254 -0.41 -29.53 9.91
N LEU A 255 -0.58 -29.84 8.62
CA LEU A 255 0.53 -30.21 7.71
C LEU A 255 0.00 -30.23 6.28
N LEU A 256 0.21 -29.14 5.52
CA LEU A 256 0.27 -29.08 4.04
C LEU A 256 0.33 -27.64 3.48
N LEU A 257 1.11 -26.71 4.06
CA LEU A 257 1.40 -25.40 3.45
C LEU A 257 2.82 -24.92 3.75
N PHE A 258 3.83 -25.77 3.51
CA PHE A 258 5.24 -25.42 3.72
C PHE A 258 6.14 -25.68 2.49
N GLN A 259 5.58 -25.61 1.28
CA GLN A 259 6.30 -26.03 0.07
C GLN A 259 6.06 -25.13 -1.16
N SER A 260 6.10 -23.79 -1.00
CA SER A 260 6.01 -22.86 -2.15
C SER A 260 6.79 -21.54 -1.98
N TRP A 261 7.81 -21.46 -1.11
CA TRP A 261 8.54 -20.19 -0.86
C TRP A 261 10.07 -20.30 -0.95
N LEU A 262 10.58 -21.11 -1.88
CA LEU A 262 12.00 -21.17 -2.21
C LEU A 262 12.20 -21.30 -3.72
N THR A 263 12.44 -20.16 -4.37
CA THR A 263 13.13 -19.86 -5.65
C THR A 263 12.44 -18.64 -6.29
N PRO A 264 13.07 -17.46 -6.49
CA PRO A 264 14.44 -17.28 -6.98
C PRO A 264 15.22 -16.10 -6.32
N LEU A 265 16.32 -16.42 -5.63
CA LEU A 265 17.43 -15.53 -5.34
C LEU A 265 18.62 -16.01 -6.17
N CYS A 266 18.72 -15.54 -7.42
CA CYS A 266 19.93 -15.58 -8.25
C CYS A 266 19.61 -14.86 -9.57
N ASN A 267 19.99 -13.58 -9.67
CA ASN A 267 20.51 -12.94 -10.87
C ASN A 267 20.59 -11.41 -10.67
N PHE A 268 21.80 -10.88 -10.86
CA PHE A 268 22.19 -9.50 -11.25
C PHE A 268 23.26 -8.85 -10.36
N THR A 269 24.48 -9.36 -10.47
CA THR A 269 25.71 -8.61 -10.29
C THR A 269 26.22 -8.13 -11.64
N SER A 270 26.15 -6.83 -11.94
CA SER A 270 27.04 -6.13 -12.89
C SER A 270 26.76 -4.62 -12.92
N HIS A 271 27.83 -3.82 -12.82
CA HIS A 271 27.96 -2.36 -13.07
C HIS A 271 28.03 -1.39 -11.86
N LEU A 272 29.21 -1.31 -11.24
CA LEU A 272 29.98 -0.04 -11.22
C LEU A 272 30.92 -0.08 -12.45
N PRO A 273 31.47 1.01 -13.04
CA PRO A 273 31.41 2.45 -12.75
C PRO A 273 31.34 3.36 -14.03
N CYS A 274 30.33 4.22 -14.22
CA CYS A 274 30.28 5.04 -15.46
C CYS A 274 29.84 6.51 -15.34
N VAL A 275 29.81 7.10 -14.14
CA VAL A 275 29.45 8.54 -13.99
C VAL A 275 30.64 9.41 -13.55
N LEU A 276 31.80 8.82 -13.25
CA LEU A 276 33.00 9.55 -12.84
C LEU A 276 34.02 9.82 -13.97
N GLN A 277 33.60 9.73 -15.24
CA GLN A 277 34.47 9.99 -16.39
C GLN A 277 33.94 11.09 -17.34
N TYR A 278 32.83 11.74 -17.00
CA TYR A 278 32.17 12.73 -17.87
C TYR A 278 32.43 14.21 -17.52
N HIS A 279 33.14 14.52 -16.43
CA HIS A 279 33.39 15.92 -16.01
C HIS A 279 34.87 16.36 -16.03
N VAL A 280 35.73 15.69 -16.79
CA VAL A 280 37.19 15.97 -16.82
C VAL A 280 37.67 16.73 -18.09
N LYS A 281 36.80 17.13 -19.03
CA LYS A 281 37.25 17.83 -20.24
C LYS A 281 36.40 19.04 -20.62
N LYS A 282 36.66 20.19 -19.98
CA LYS A 282 36.51 21.51 -20.63
C LYS A 282 37.27 22.60 -19.87
N TRP A 283 38.51 22.81 -20.24
CA TRP A 283 39.35 23.93 -19.80
C TRP A 283 39.72 24.76 -21.04
N THR A 284 39.17 25.97 -21.15
CA THR A 284 39.50 26.97 -22.18
C THR A 284 39.87 28.29 -21.49
N SER A 285 40.74 29.08 -22.12
CA SER A 285 41.55 30.17 -21.53
C SER A 285 40.83 31.29 -20.76
N ALA A 286 39.50 31.37 -20.77
CA ALA A 286 38.71 32.27 -19.92
C ALA A 286 38.84 31.96 -18.41
N VAL A 287 39.23 30.73 -18.03
CA VAL A 287 39.37 30.30 -16.64
C VAL A 287 40.64 30.85 -15.97
N LEU A 288 41.69 31.20 -16.75
CA LEU A 288 42.96 31.69 -16.21
C LEU A 288 42.83 33.04 -15.48
N HIS A 289 41.95 33.92 -15.97
CA HIS A 289 41.65 35.20 -15.31
C HIS A 289 40.81 35.05 -14.04
N ILE A 290 39.89 34.08 -14.00
CA ILE A 290 39.07 33.79 -12.81
C ILE A 290 39.93 33.17 -11.70
N ILE A 291 40.87 32.29 -12.07
CA ILE A 291 41.84 31.69 -11.14
C ILE A 291 42.76 32.76 -10.54
N ALA A 292 43.28 33.69 -11.34
CA ALA A 292 44.13 34.78 -10.83
C ALA A 292 43.37 35.65 -9.80
N LEU A 293 42.11 36.01 -10.07
CA LEU A 293 41.26 36.76 -9.13
C LEU A 293 40.95 35.97 -7.84
N GLN A 294 40.68 34.67 -7.95
CA GLN A 294 40.44 33.80 -6.79
C GLN A 294 41.70 33.59 -5.94
N VAL A 295 42.87 33.49 -6.56
CA VAL A 295 44.16 33.36 -5.87
C VAL A 295 44.51 34.66 -5.13
N VAL A 296 44.29 35.83 -5.75
CA VAL A 296 44.47 37.13 -5.09
C VAL A 296 43.52 37.30 -3.89
N PHE A 297 42.25 36.92 -4.04
CA PHE A 297 41.29 36.96 -2.95
C PHE A 297 41.66 35.99 -1.80
N SER A 298 42.17 34.80 -2.13
CA SER A 298 42.65 33.81 -1.15
C SER A 298 43.88 34.31 -0.39
N LEU A 299 44.82 34.99 -1.07
CA LEU A 299 45.98 35.63 -0.43
C LEU A 299 45.58 36.76 0.52
N LEU A 300 44.57 37.55 0.14
CA LEU A 300 43.98 38.59 0.99
C LEU A 300 43.34 37.99 2.25
N GLN A 301 42.55 36.94 2.11
CA GLN A 301 41.97 36.23 3.26
C GLN A 301 43.03 35.63 4.18
N LEU A 302 44.05 34.96 3.63
CA LEU A 302 45.17 34.40 4.40
C LEU A 302 45.94 35.47 5.17
N SER A 303 46.14 36.66 4.57
CA SER A 303 46.80 37.78 5.25
C SER A 303 46.01 38.34 6.43
N VAL A 304 44.67 38.35 6.33
CA VAL A 304 43.78 38.76 7.42
C VAL A 304 43.76 37.69 8.53
N LEU A 305 43.75 36.42 8.15
CA LEU A 305 43.80 35.27 9.06
C LEU A 305 45.09 35.26 9.87
N GLU A 306 46.25 35.45 9.23
CA GLU A 306 47.57 35.51 9.88
C GLU A 306 47.65 36.61 10.97
N ASN A 307 47.00 37.76 10.75
CA ASN A 307 47.01 38.88 11.68
C ASN A 307 45.96 38.74 12.81
N ARG A 308 44.88 37.97 12.57
CA ARG A 308 43.76 37.83 13.53
C ARG A 308 43.80 36.57 14.38
N THR A 309 44.53 35.53 14.00
CA THR A 309 44.55 34.21 14.67
C THR A 309 44.85 34.31 16.17
N SER A 310 45.87 35.09 16.56
CA SER A 310 46.26 35.31 17.96
C SER A 310 45.24 36.11 18.79
N ARG A 311 44.32 36.83 18.13
CA ARG A 311 43.30 37.69 18.76
C ARG A 311 41.89 37.10 18.70
N SER A 312 41.73 35.92 18.12
CA SER A 312 40.42 35.26 18.01
C SER A 312 39.91 34.88 19.40
N PHE A 313 38.62 35.12 19.65
CA PHE A 313 38.00 34.93 20.96
C PHE A 313 38.16 33.51 21.50
N GLY A 314 38.03 32.50 20.62
CA GLY A 314 38.21 31.09 20.97
C GLY A 314 39.63 30.76 21.42
N VAL A 315 40.66 31.26 20.73
CA VAL A 315 42.07 31.03 21.09
C VAL A 315 42.43 31.80 22.36
N LYS A 316 41.85 32.98 22.59
CA LYS A 316 42.11 33.78 23.80
C LYS A 316 41.63 33.09 25.08
N ASN A 317 40.53 32.34 25.01
CA ASN A 317 39.90 31.66 26.13
C ASN A 317 40.45 30.24 26.41
N MET A 318 41.40 29.75 25.60
CA MET A 318 42.09 28.47 25.85
C MET A 318 43.09 28.61 27.00
N ASP A 319 43.35 27.48 27.69
CA ASP A 319 44.42 27.41 28.68
C ASP A 319 45.77 27.74 28.05
N ALA A 320 46.69 28.29 28.85
CA ALA A 320 47.92 28.89 28.32
C ALA A 320 48.78 27.87 27.54
N GLN A 321 48.86 26.62 28.02
CA GLN A 321 49.67 25.57 27.44
C GLN A 321 49.10 25.06 26.11
N THR A 322 47.78 24.83 26.04
CA THR A 322 47.10 24.41 24.81
C THR A 322 47.08 25.54 23.78
N ARG A 323 46.87 26.80 24.23
CA ARG A 323 46.88 27.98 23.36
C ARG A 323 48.21 28.16 22.65
N GLU A 324 49.31 27.98 23.37
CA GLU A 324 50.66 28.05 22.81
C GLU A 324 50.86 26.98 21.73
N LYS A 325 50.54 25.72 22.04
CA LYS A 325 50.66 24.61 21.07
C LYS A 325 49.78 24.77 19.83
N VAL A 326 48.57 25.31 19.98
CA VAL A 326 47.67 25.59 18.85
C VAL A 326 48.22 26.71 17.98
N LEU A 327 48.75 27.79 18.58
CA LEU A 327 49.35 28.90 17.83
C LEU A 327 50.64 28.48 17.12
N ASP A 328 51.47 27.64 17.75
CA ASP A 328 52.67 27.04 17.16
C ASP A 328 52.35 26.17 15.94
N LEU A 329 51.15 25.61 15.86
CA LEU A 329 50.70 24.83 14.70
C LEU A 329 50.07 25.71 13.61
N VAL A 330 49.18 26.63 14.00
CA VAL A 330 48.32 27.39 13.07
C VAL A 330 49.11 28.49 12.34
N LEU A 331 49.99 29.21 13.03
CA LEU A 331 50.70 30.35 12.45
C LEU A 331 51.70 29.93 11.35
N PRO A 332 52.55 28.91 11.54
CA PRO A 332 53.44 28.43 10.48
C PRO A 332 52.65 27.88 9.29
N PHE A 333 51.56 27.15 9.54
CA PHE A 333 50.69 26.62 8.48
C PHE A 333 50.11 27.72 7.59
N ILE A 334 49.56 28.80 8.19
CA ILE A 334 49.01 29.92 7.41
C ILE A 334 50.12 30.61 6.60
N SER A 335 51.30 30.77 7.19
CA SER A 335 52.46 31.35 6.53
C SER A 335 52.92 30.51 5.33
N GLU A 336 53.10 29.20 5.53
CA GLU A 336 53.50 28.25 4.48
C GLU A 336 52.46 28.14 3.36
N LEU A 337 51.17 28.11 3.71
CA LEU A 337 50.09 28.09 2.74
C LEU A 337 50.06 29.38 1.91
N LYS A 338 50.23 30.54 2.54
CA LYS A 338 50.34 31.84 1.86
C LYS A 338 51.55 31.88 0.92
N VAL A 339 52.70 31.38 1.35
CA VAL A 339 53.90 31.26 0.51
C VAL A 339 53.64 30.33 -0.68
N CYS A 340 52.94 29.20 -0.47
CA CYS A 340 52.62 28.25 -1.52
C CYS A 340 51.62 28.81 -2.55
N VAL A 341 50.55 29.45 -2.09
CA VAL A 341 49.56 30.11 -2.95
C VAL A 341 50.19 31.28 -3.71
N LYS A 342 51.13 32.01 -3.09
CA LYS A 342 51.92 33.04 -3.77
C LYS A 342 52.81 32.44 -4.88
N LYS A 343 53.42 31.27 -4.65
CA LYS A 343 54.19 30.57 -5.71
C LYS A 343 53.32 30.17 -6.91
N ILE A 344 52.06 29.78 -6.67
CA ILE A 344 51.09 29.50 -7.75
C ILE A 344 50.76 30.79 -8.52
N HIS A 345 50.51 31.88 -7.79
CA HIS A 345 50.26 33.20 -8.39
C HIS A 345 51.42 33.68 -9.27
N ASP A 346 52.66 33.51 -8.79
CA ASP A 346 53.86 34.00 -9.46
C ASP A 346 54.30 33.08 -10.63
N ASN A 347 53.78 31.86 -10.73
CA ASN A 347 54.14 30.85 -11.75
C ASN A 347 52.91 30.22 -12.39
N VAL A 348 52.11 31.05 -13.07
CA VAL A 348 50.81 30.67 -13.66
C VAL A 348 50.92 29.50 -14.65
N ASP A 349 52.01 29.41 -15.41
CA ASP A 349 52.24 28.36 -16.42
C ASP A 349 52.52 26.96 -15.84
N ARG A 350 52.91 26.87 -14.55
CA ARG A 350 53.15 25.62 -13.81
C ARG A 350 52.17 25.44 -12.64
N ALA A 351 51.06 26.18 -12.66
CA ALA A 351 50.12 26.26 -11.54
C ALA A 351 49.57 24.90 -11.09
N GLU A 352 49.28 23.96 -12.01
CA GLU A 352 48.75 22.64 -11.66
C GLU A 352 49.74 21.76 -10.89
N GLU A 353 51.02 21.79 -11.27
CA GLU A 353 52.09 21.02 -10.63
C GLU A 353 52.33 21.55 -9.20
N ILE A 354 52.44 22.88 -9.04
CA ILE A 354 52.63 23.55 -7.75
C ILE A 354 51.39 23.38 -6.86
N ALA A 355 50.19 23.43 -7.44
CA ALA A 355 48.94 23.22 -6.70
C ALA A 355 48.82 21.81 -6.10
N SER A 356 49.35 20.78 -6.78
CA SER A 356 49.40 19.41 -6.25
C SER A 356 50.24 19.34 -4.97
N ASP A 357 51.39 20.00 -4.93
CA ASP A 357 52.26 20.03 -3.75
C ASP A 357 51.68 20.91 -2.63
N CYS A 358 51.10 22.07 -2.96
CA CYS A 358 50.35 22.87 -1.99
C CYS A 358 49.18 22.07 -1.38
N ARG A 359 48.49 21.25 -2.18
CA ARG A 359 47.39 20.39 -1.70
C ARG A 359 47.89 19.33 -0.73
N LYS A 360 49.06 18.72 -0.95
CA LYS A 360 49.64 17.75 -0.01
C LYS A 360 49.96 18.39 1.33
N MET A 361 50.59 19.57 1.34
CA MET A 361 50.86 20.33 2.58
C MET A 361 49.56 20.74 3.28
N PHE A 362 48.57 21.22 2.52
CA PHE A 362 47.26 21.59 3.05
C PHE A 362 46.56 20.41 3.72
N LEU A 363 46.51 19.25 3.06
CA LEU A 363 45.81 18.06 3.57
C LEU A 363 46.39 17.55 4.90
N GLN A 364 47.70 17.71 5.14
CA GLN A 364 48.34 17.26 6.38
C GLN A 364 47.81 18.01 7.62
N THR A 365 47.64 19.33 7.54
CA THR A 365 47.17 20.15 8.67
C THR A 365 45.65 20.32 8.66
N TYR A 366 45.02 20.39 7.48
CA TYR A 366 43.57 20.56 7.32
C TYR A 366 42.76 19.43 7.96
N ASN A 367 43.19 18.18 7.79
CA ASN A 367 42.49 17.03 8.37
C ASN A 367 42.41 17.12 9.90
N VAL A 368 43.41 17.75 10.55
CA VAL A 368 43.40 17.92 12.01
C VAL A 368 42.48 19.04 12.47
N PHE A 369 42.29 20.09 11.65
CA PHE A 369 41.25 21.08 11.92
C PHE A 369 39.83 20.49 11.74
N LEU A 370 39.65 19.59 10.78
CA LEU A 370 38.40 18.84 10.61
C LEU A 370 38.13 17.91 11.80
N ASP A 371 39.17 17.23 12.30
CA ASP A 371 39.09 16.45 13.53
C ASP A 371 38.75 17.35 14.74
N ALA A 372 39.36 18.53 14.87
CA ALA A 372 39.06 19.48 15.95
C ALA A 372 37.61 19.98 15.92
N GLN A 373 37.07 20.23 14.71
CA GLN A 373 35.66 20.54 14.54
C GLN A 373 34.77 19.37 14.99
N THR A 374 35.14 18.13 14.65
CA THR A 374 34.42 16.92 15.08
C THR A 374 34.41 16.79 16.61
N VAL A 375 35.53 17.09 17.28
CA VAL A 375 35.65 17.10 18.75
C VAL A 375 34.76 18.16 19.38
N TYR A 376 34.66 19.36 18.79
CA TYR A 376 33.78 20.42 19.28
C TYR A 376 32.32 19.96 19.31
N PHE A 377 31.88 19.23 18.28
CA PHE A 377 30.50 18.74 18.20
C PHE A 377 30.23 17.54 19.11
N LEU A 378 31.23 16.70 19.44
CA LEU A 378 31.09 15.44 20.20
C LEU A 378 30.31 15.54 21.53
N GLY A 379 30.32 16.73 22.16
CA GLY A 379 29.64 16.98 23.45
C GLY A 379 28.28 17.66 23.34
N GLN A 380 27.77 17.95 22.13
CA GLN A 380 26.52 18.68 21.95
C GLN A 380 25.32 17.73 21.92
N SER A 381 24.41 17.90 22.87
CA SER A 381 23.13 17.15 22.94
C SER A 381 22.22 17.43 21.75
N ASP A 382 22.36 18.60 21.13
CA ASP A 382 21.46 19.11 20.08
C ASP A 382 21.87 18.61 18.69
N PHE A 383 22.90 17.77 18.60
CA PHE A 383 23.33 17.19 17.35
C PHE A 383 22.24 16.24 16.81
N PRO A 384 21.84 16.33 15.52
CA PRO A 384 20.66 15.63 15.01
C PRO A 384 20.65 14.12 15.29
N VAL A 385 21.80 13.46 15.12
CA VAL A 385 21.96 12.02 15.36
C VAL A 385 21.66 11.63 16.82
N VAL A 386 22.00 12.51 17.77
CA VAL A 386 21.75 12.29 19.21
C VAL A 386 20.28 12.55 19.53
N VAL A 387 19.71 13.65 19.01
CA VAL A 387 18.31 14.02 19.21
C VAL A 387 17.37 12.94 18.66
N ASP A 388 17.63 12.45 17.45
CA ASP A 388 16.82 11.43 16.78
C ASP A 388 16.81 10.12 17.57
N TYR A 389 17.98 9.67 18.04
CA TYR A 389 18.09 8.47 18.87
C TYR A 389 17.33 8.64 20.20
N ILE A 390 17.52 9.77 20.89
CA ILE A 390 16.86 10.04 22.17
C ILE A 390 15.33 10.06 22.00
N ALA A 391 14.82 10.72 20.97
CA ALA A 391 13.39 10.79 20.70
C ALA A 391 12.78 9.40 20.46
N ASN A 392 13.49 8.54 19.71
CA ASN A 392 13.04 7.19 19.39
C ASN A 392 13.10 6.26 20.60
N ILE A 393 14.21 6.23 21.34
CA ILE A 393 14.37 5.34 22.49
C ILE A 393 13.44 5.73 23.64
N THR A 394 13.17 7.03 23.83
CA THR A 394 12.27 7.51 24.88
C THR A 394 10.85 7.01 24.67
N LYS A 395 10.36 6.95 23.42
CA LYS A 395 9.05 6.38 23.09
C LYS A 395 8.96 4.90 23.47
N VAL A 396 10.00 4.13 23.13
CA VAL A 396 10.07 2.68 23.44
C VAL A 396 10.11 2.45 24.94
N VAL A 397 11.00 3.15 25.66
CA VAL A 397 11.17 3.00 27.11
C VAL A 397 9.91 3.41 27.86
N ALA A 398 9.25 4.50 27.46
CA ALA A 398 8.00 4.94 28.08
C ALA A 398 6.89 3.90 27.93
N ALA A 399 6.72 3.34 26.74
CA ALA A 399 5.73 2.29 26.48
C ALA A 399 6.03 1.01 27.26
N LEU A 400 7.27 0.50 27.22
CA LEU A 400 7.66 -0.69 27.97
C LEU A 400 7.49 -0.51 29.47
N ARG A 401 7.82 0.67 30.00
CA ARG A 401 7.63 0.97 31.42
C ARG A 401 6.16 0.93 31.81
N ARG A 402 5.28 1.50 30.99
CA ARG A 402 3.83 1.46 31.18
C ARG A 402 3.32 0.02 31.14
N PHE A 403 3.74 -0.78 30.16
CA PHE A 403 3.26 -2.15 30.00
C PHE A 403 3.67 -3.06 31.17
N ILE A 404 4.93 -2.98 31.59
CA ILE A 404 5.50 -3.89 32.60
C ILE A 404 5.11 -3.46 34.02
N TYR A 405 5.23 -2.17 34.34
CA TYR A 405 5.15 -1.71 35.73
C TYR A 405 3.81 -1.08 36.09
N THR A 406 3.23 -0.28 35.19
CA THR A 406 2.00 0.47 35.46
C THR A 406 0.76 -0.39 35.23
N ASN A 407 0.62 -0.90 34.00
CA ASN A 407 -0.58 -1.63 33.57
C ASN A 407 -0.46 -3.14 33.79
N ARG A 408 0.77 -3.65 34.00
CA ARG A 408 1.07 -5.07 34.27
C ARG A 408 0.35 -6.00 33.30
N VAL A 409 0.62 -5.76 32.02
CA VAL A 409 -0.01 -6.44 30.89
C VAL A 409 0.15 -7.95 31.03
N LYS A 410 -0.96 -8.66 31.17
CA LYS A 410 -1.00 -10.10 31.44
C LYS A 410 -0.51 -10.93 30.26
N VAL A 411 -0.69 -10.42 29.05
CA VAL A 411 -0.19 -11.07 27.82
C VAL A 411 1.34 -11.25 27.83
N LEU A 412 2.07 -10.43 28.60
CA LEU A 412 3.53 -10.52 28.74
C LEU A 412 3.97 -11.69 29.63
N ASP A 413 3.08 -12.17 30.50
CA ASP A 413 3.38 -13.28 31.41
C ASP A 413 3.36 -14.63 30.67
N TRP A 414 2.74 -14.68 29.48
CA TRP A 414 2.52 -15.90 28.72
C TRP A 414 3.66 -16.21 27.78
N HIS A 415 4.34 -17.33 28.04
CA HIS A 415 5.47 -17.81 27.26
C HIS A 415 5.03 -19.08 26.51
N ASP A 416 5.52 -19.25 25.29
CA ASP A 416 5.40 -20.48 24.49
C ASP A 416 3.97 -20.95 24.11
N HIS A 417 3.00 -20.05 24.02
CA HIS A 417 1.64 -20.32 23.52
C HIS A 417 0.78 -21.20 24.45
N ASP A 418 1.27 -21.58 25.64
CA ASP A 418 0.50 -22.31 26.64
C ASP A 418 -0.35 -21.34 27.47
N ILE A 419 -1.49 -20.95 26.90
CA ILE A 419 -2.47 -20.10 27.57
C ILE A 419 -3.73 -20.93 27.84
N PRO A 420 -4.12 -21.14 29.10
CA PRO A 420 -5.40 -21.77 29.40
C PRO A 420 -6.55 -20.92 28.83
N LEU A 421 -7.29 -21.48 27.86
CA LEU A 421 -8.40 -20.81 27.15
C LEU A 421 -9.38 -20.11 28.12
N ARG A 422 -9.76 -20.76 29.21
CA ARG A 422 -10.66 -20.17 30.23
C ARG A 422 -10.10 -18.91 30.89
N VAL A 423 -8.80 -18.88 31.15
CA VAL A 423 -8.12 -17.71 31.75
C VAL A 423 -8.04 -16.59 30.71
N PHE A 424 -7.71 -16.93 29.46
CA PHE A 424 -7.73 -15.98 28.34
C PHE A 424 -9.12 -15.35 28.18
N GLU A 425 -10.17 -16.15 28.06
CA GLU A 425 -11.54 -15.66 27.91
C GLU A 425 -11.95 -14.74 29.07
N SER A 426 -11.67 -15.15 30.32
CA SER A 426 -12.03 -14.33 31.49
C SER A 426 -11.37 -12.95 31.50
N LEU A 427 -10.18 -12.81 30.92
CA LEU A 427 -9.42 -11.57 30.91
C LEU A 427 -9.78 -10.69 29.70
N TYR A 428 -9.97 -11.28 28.53
CA TYR A 428 -10.03 -10.55 27.26
C TYR A 428 -11.44 -10.44 26.67
N ARG A 429 -12.38 -11.32 27.04
CA ARG A 429 -13.75 -11.32 26.49
C ARG A 429 -14.53 -10.04 26.85
N ASP A 430 -14.70 -9.79 28.15
CA ASP A 430 -15.66 -8.78 28.62
C ASP A 430 -15.01 -7.39 28.79
N THR A 431 -13.73 -7.33 29.17
CA THR A 431 -13.02 -6.05 29.39
C THR A 431 -12.06 -5.70 28.26
N GLY A 432 -11.62 -6.67 27.45
CA GLY A 432 -10.57 -6.45 26.47
C GLY A 432 -9.26 -5.99 27.11
N ALA A 433 -8.92 -6.53 28.29
CA ALA A 433 -7.69 -6.19 29.01
C ALA A 433 -6.49 -6.21 28.05
N ASP A 434 -5.53 -5.30 28.24
CA ASP A 434 -4.29 -5.20 27.47
C ASP A 434 -4.41 -4.91 25.95
N ASN A 435 -5.60 -4.87 25.36
CA ASN A 435 -5.75 -4.74 23.90
C ASN A 435 -5.14 -3.41 23.38
N LEU A 436 -5.32 -2.31 24.12
CA LEU A 436 -4.71 -1.02 23.80
C LEU A 436 -3.18 -1.10 23.82
N GLU A 437 -2.61 -1.71 24.85
CA GLU A 437 -1.18 -1.89 25.05
C GLU A 437 -0.56 -2.80 23.98
N ILE A 438 -1.26 -3.88 23.60
CA ILE A 438 -0.85 -4.77 22.50
C ILE A 438 -0.81 -3.99 21.19
N HIS A 439 -1.82 -3.16 20.92
CA HIS A 439 -1.85 -2.34 19.71
C HIS A 439 -0.74 -1.26 19.70
N GLU A 440 -0.47 -0.61 20.83
CA GLU A 440 0.67 0.31 20.99
C GLU A 440 2.01 -0.42 20.76
N LEU A 441 2.17 -1.63 21.29
CA LEU A 441 3.37 -2.46 21.10
C LEU A 441 3.56 -2.84 19.61
N MET A 442 2.48 -3.17 18.90
CA MET A 442 2.52 -3.44 17.46
C MET A 442 2.99 -2.23 16.65
N LYS A 443 2.57 -1.01 17.01
CA LYS A 443 3.06 0.24 16.37
C LYS A 443 4.56 0.44 16.59
N LEU A 444 5.05 0.15 17.80
CA LEU A 444 6.45 0.30 18.16
C LEU A 444 7.34 -0.85 17.66
N ARG A 445 6.75 -1.95 17.17
CA ARG A 445 7.48 -3.12 16.68
C ARG A 445 8.56 -2.76 15.67
N LYS A 446 8.20 -2.04 14.60
CA LYS A 446 9.15 -1.68 13.52
C LYS A 446 10.33 -0.87 14.07
N LEU A 447 10.02 0.08 14.97
CA LEU A 447 11.01 0.89 15.65
C LEU A 447 11.99 0.02 16.45
N MET A 448 11.48 -0.94 17.23
CA MET A 448 12.30 -1.81 18.09
C MET A 448 13.18 -2.82 17.34
N ILE A 449 12.77 -3.29 16.15
CA ILE A 449 13.46 -4.39 15.45
C ILE A 449 14.23 -3.98 14.20
N SER A 450 13.97 -2.78 13.67
CA SER A 450 14.55 -2.31 12.41
C SER A 450 15.09 -0.89 12.56
N ASP A 451 14.22 0.09 12.81
CA ASP A 451 14.59 1.51 12.70
C ASP A 451 15.58 1.95 13.80
N ILE A 452 15.62 1.24 14.93
CA ILE A 452 16.61 1.49 15.97
C ILE A 452 18.05 1.18 15.51
N LEU A 453 18.25 0.20 14.60
CA LEU A 453 19.58 -0.09 14.05
C LEU A 453 20.08 1.03 13.14
N ASP A 454 19.16 1.63 12.39
CA ASP A 454 19.43 2.81 11.55
C ASP A 454 19.81 4.02 12.39
N SER A 455 19.35 4.08 13.65
CA SER A 455 19.70 5.14 14.61
C SER A 455 20.99 4.84 15.38
N ILE A 456 21.23 3.58 15.77
CA ILE A 456 22.40 3.16 16.56
C ILE A 456 23.69 3.26 15.74
N THR A 457 23.66 2.83 14.48
CA THR A 457 24.86 2.80 13.62
C THR A 457 25.51 4.18 13.45
N PRO A 458 24.79 5.24 13.02
CA PRO A 458 25.38 6.57 12.90
C PRO A 458 25.75 7.17 14.26
N LEU A 459 25.01 6.86 15.33
CA LEU A 459 25.33 7.33 16.68
C LEU A 459 26.64 6.72 17.22
N THR A 460 26.83 5.42 16.98
CA THR A 460 28.07 4.72 17.34
C THR A 460 29.24 5.30 16.56
N ALA A 461 29.09 5.48 15.24
CA ALA A 461 30.11 6.09 14.39
C ALA A 461 30.43 7.54 14.80
N TYR A 462 29.44 8.30 15.24
CA TYR A 462 29.60 9.65 15.76
C TYR A 462 30.46 9.68 17.04
N TYR A 463 30.18 8.83 18.02
CA TYR A 463 30.97 8.75 19.25
C TYR A 463 32.39 8.20 19.02
N GLU A 464 32.54 7.13 18.25
CA GLU A 464 33.86 6.57 17.93
C GLU A 464 34.70 7.52 17.07
N GLY A 465 34.07 8.17 16.08
CA GLY A 465 34.69 9.17 15.23
C GLY A 465 35.19 10.36 16.05
N GLY A 466 34.38 10.88 16.98
CA GLY A 466 34.79 11.97 17.86
C GLY A 466 35.90 11.58 18.83
N LEU A 467 35.87 10.38 19.41
CA LEU A 467 36.96 9.87 20.25
C LEU A 467 38.27 9.73 19.47
N ARG A 468 38.20 9.21 18.23
CA ARG A 468 39.37 9.09 17.34
C ARG A 468 39.91 10.45 16.91
N ALA A 469 39.04 11.38 16.53
CA ALA A 469 39.41 12.75 16.18
C ALA A 469 40.12 13.46 17.34
N ARG A 470 39.63 13.27 18.58
CA ARG A 470 40.29 13.79 19.79
C ARG A 470 41.71 13.26 19.94
N ILE A 471 41.92 11.96 19.75
CA ILE A 471 43.25 11.34 19.83
C ILE A 471 44.19 11.92 18.77
N ASN A 472 43.71 12.12 17.55
CA ASN A 472 44.52 12.69 16.46
C ASN A 472 44.94 14.13 16.74
N VAL A 473 44.01 14.97 17.22
CA VAL A 473 44.28 16.37 17.59
C VAL A 473 45.31 16.44 18.71
N LEU A 474 45.15 15.66 19.77
CA LEU A 474 46.08 15.65 20.90
C LEU A 474 47.48 15.14 20.50
N ARG A 475 47.55 14.12 19.64
CA ARG A 475 48.82 13.60 19.11
C ARG A 475 49.57 14.66 18.33
N LEU A 476 48.88 15.42 17.46
CA LEU A 476 49.53 16.46 16.66
C LEU A 476 50.02 17.64 17.53
N LEU A 477 49.23 18.02 18.54
CA LEU A 477 49.59 19.10 19.46
C LEU A 477 50.67 18.69 20.48
N GLY A 478 51.03 17.39 20.54
CA GLY A 478 51.98 16.87 21.52
C GLY A 478 51.49 16.96 22.96
N ILE A 479 50.16 16.89 23.16
CA ILE A 479 49.51 16.97 24.48
C ILE A 479 49.20 15.56 24.95
N GLU A 480 49.61 15.22 26.17
CA GLU A 480 49.29 13.92 26.76
C GLU A 480 47.78 13.82 27.07
N PRO A 481 47.13 12.69 26.72
CA PRO A 481 45.71 12.52 26.95
C PRO A 481 45.41 12.35 28.45
N ALA A 482 44.82 13.37 29.07
CA ALA A 482 44.28 13.26 30.42
C ALA A 482 43.09 12.28 30.47
N GLN A 483 43.09 11.36 31.44
CA GLN A 483 41.93 10.52 31.72
C GLN A 483 40.84 11.36 32.41
N HIS A 484 39.68 11.47 31.76
CA HIS A 484 38.53 12.19 32.30
C HIS A 484 37.33 11.24 32.39
N SER A 485 36.56 11.32 33.47
CA SER A 485 35.41 10.44 33.75
C SER A 485 34.31 10.54 32.68
N SER A 486 34.12 11.70 32.05
CA SER A 486 33.16 11.85 30.95
C SER A 486 33.54 11.04 29.70
N LEU A 487 34.83 10.79 29.45
CA LEU A 487 35.27 10.02 28.29
C LEU A 487 34.98 8.53 28.47
N SER A 488 35.10 8.01 29.70
CA SER A 488 34.73 6.62 29.98
C SER A 488 33.23 6.39 29.86
N VAL A 489 32.40 7.39 30.14
CA VAL A 489 30.94 7.34 29.90
C VAL A 489 30.62 7.24 28.41
N ILE A 490 31.29 8.01 27.55
CA ILE A 490 31.09 7.95 26.09
C ILE A 490 31.53 6.59 25.56
N GLU A 491 32.68 6.07 26.01
CA GLU A 491 33.17 4.76 25.61
C GLU A 491 32.25 3.63 26.07
N ALA A 492 31.74 3.70 27.31
CA ALA A 492 30.76 2.76 27.84
C ALA A 492 29.43 2.83 27.06
N THR A 493 29.00 4.03 26.67
CA THR A 493 27.79 4.25 25.87
C THR A 493 27.95 3.63 24.48
N SER A 494 29.08 3.85 23.81
CA SER A 494 29.39 3.22 22.51
C SER A 494 29.37 1.69 22.61
N LYS A 495 30.00 1.11 23.63
CA LYS A 495 29.97 -0.35 23.88
C LYS A 495 28.54 -0.87 24.14
N CYS A 496 27.73 -0.11 24.88
CA CYS A 496 26.33 -0.45 25.14
C CYS A 496 25.51 -0.45 23.84
N LEU A 497 25.69 0.56 22.99
CA LEU A 497 25.03 0.67 21.68
C LEU A 497 25.42 -0.49 20.74
N GLN A 498 26.69 -0.86 20.70
CA GLN A 498 27.16 -2.01 19.92
C GLN A 498 26.56 -3.33 20.40
N LYS A 499 26.48 -3.52 21.72
CA LYS A 499 25.82 -4.69 22.30
C LYS A 499 24.33 -4.72 21.94
N LEU A 500 23.64 -3.59 22.09
CA LEU A 500 22.23 -3.46 21.73
C LEU A 500 22.02 -3.80 20.24
N ALA A 501 22.86 -3.30 19.35
CA ALA A 501 22.81 -3.62 17.92
C ALA A 501 23.00 -5.13 17.64
N ALA A 502 23.89 -5.79 18.39
CA ALA A 502 24.10 -7.24 18.29
C ALA A 502 22.91 -8.07 18.82
N ASP A 503 22.18 -7.55 19.81
CA ASP A 503 21.04 -8.21 20.43
C ASP A 503 19.72 -8.02 19.64
N VAL A 504 19.57 -6.95 18.84
CA VAL A 504 18.35 -6.70 18.04
C VAL A 504 17.98 -7.87 17.10
N PRO A 505 18.92 -8.51 16.37
CA PRO A 505 18.62 -9.70 15.60
C PRO A 505 18.04 -10.87 16.42
N LEU A 506 18.41 -10.98 17.71
CA LEU A 506 17.83 -11.98 18.62
C LEU A 506 16.41 -11.59 19.02
N LEU A 507 16.15 -10.30 19.26
CA LEU A 507 14.81 -9.78 19.49
C LEU A 507 13.88 -10.04 18.30
N LYS A 508 14.38 -9.92 17.06
CA LYS A 508 13.62 -10.24 15.85
C LYS A 508 13.20 -11.71 15.78
N LYS A 509 13.97 -12.61 16.40
CA LYS A 509 13.67 -14.05 16.50
C LYS A 509 12.79 -14.39 17.70
N SER A 510 12.56 -13.46 18.63
CA SER A 510 11.73 -13.74 19.82
C SER A 510 10.30 -14.02 19.41
N ALA A 511 9.67 -15.01 20.06
CA ALA A 511 8.27 -15.34 19.79
C ALA A 511 7.35 -14.13 20.04
N PHE A 512 7.68 -13.35 21.06
CA PHE A 512 6.89 -12.24 21.58
C PHE A 512 6.82 -11.01 20.64
N ILE A 513 7.91 -10.67 19.93
CA ILE A 513 7.94 -9.48 19.04
C ILE A 513 7.67 -9.87 17.56
N ARG A 514 7.46 -11.16 17.27
CA ARG A 514 7.05 -11.58 15.92
C ARG A 514 5.68 -10.99 15.57
N GLY A 515 5.60 -10.42 14.37
CA GLY A 515 4.34 -9.82 13.88
C GLY A 515 3.23 -10.85 13.75
N GLU A 516 3.57 -12.09 13.40
CA GLU A 516 2.65 -13.22 13.38
C GLU A 516 2.05 -13.51 14.76
N TRP A 517 2.85 -13.50 15.82
CA TRP A 517 2.36 -13.73 17.18
C TRP A 517 1.43 -12.61 17.65
N LEU A 518 1.84 -11.35 17.47
CA LEU A 518 1.02 -10.20 17.86
C LEU A 518 -0.30 -10.13 17.10
N SER A 519 -0.29 -10.41 15.79
CA SER A 519 -1.51 -10.49 14.98
C SER A 519 -2.40 -11.68 15.39
N ARG A 520 -1.81 -12.85 15.71
CA ARG A 520 -2.55 -13.98 16.24
C ARG A 520 -3.22 -13.66 17.58
N ILE A 521 -2.50 -13.05 18.53
CA ILE A 521 -3.08 -12.61 19.80
C ILE A 521 -4.23 -11.65 19.54
N GLN A 522 -4.01 -10.61 18.74
CA GLN A 522 -5.04 -9.62 18.44
C GLN A 522 -6.29 -10.30 17.88
N ARG A 523 -6.12 -11.22 16.92
CA ARG A 523 -7.21 -12.01 16.37
C ARG A 523 -7.93 -12.85 17.43
N GLN A 524 -7.21 -13.48 18.35
CA GLN A 524 -7.82 -14.26 19.43
C GLN A 524 -8.58 -13.37 20.43
N VAL A 525 -8.08 -12.16 20.71
CA VAL A 525 -8.79 -11.18 21.53
C VAL A 525 -10.06 -10.72 20.83
N GLU A 526 -10.00 -10.41 19.53
CA GLU A 526 -11.16 -10.05 18.72
C GLU A 526 -12.20 -11.18 18.71
N ILE A 527 -11.77 -12.44 18.50
CA ILE A 527 -12.66 -13.61 18.56
C ILE A 527 -13.27 -13.79 19.96
N ALA A 528 -12.52 -13.55 21.02
CA ALA A 528 -13.08 -13.60 22.38
C ALA A 528 -14.14 -12.51 22.57
N GLN A 529 -13.84 -11.28 22.17
CA GLN A 529 -14.75 -10.14 22.28
C GLN A 529 -16.02 -10.29 21.43
N SER A 530 -15.94 -11.00 20.30
CA SER A 530 -17.10 -11.24 19.44
C SER A 530 -18.14 -12.16 20.07
N TYR A 531 -17.83 -12.87 21.16
CA TYR A 531 -18.82 -13.61 21.97
C TYR A 531 -19.09 -12.95 23.33
N SER A 532 -18.75 -11.68 23.50
CA SER A 532 -19.04 -10.97 24.76
C SER A 532 -20.52 -10.61 24.85
N ALA A 533 -21.07 -10.58 26.06
CA ALA A 533 -22.40 -10.02 26.32
C ALA A 533 -22.34 -8.50 26.55
N THR A 534 -21.16 -7.90 26.42
CA THR A 534 -20.88 -6.50 26.75
C THR A 534 -20.81 -5.65 25.46
N PRO A 535 -20.66 -4.31 25.55
CA PRO A 535 -20.58 -3.44 24.36
C PRO A 535 -19.40 -3.73 23.43
N GLN A 536 -18.45 -4.56 23.84
CA GLN A 536 -17.34 -5.06 23.04
C GLN A 536 -17.84 -5.90 21.85
N TYR A 537 -18.94 -6.64 22.01
CA TYR A 537 -19.59 -7.38 20.93
C TYR A 537 -19.89 -6.45 19.75
N ASP A 538 -20.51 -5.30 20.05
CA ASP A 538 -20.94 -4.34 19.05
C ASP A 538 -19.74 -3.75 18.31
N GLN A 539 -18.63 -3.50 19.02
CA GLN A 539 -17.40 -2.94 18.43
C GLN A 539 -16.63 -3.90 17.53
N VAL A 540 -16.85 -5.21 17.65
CA VAL A 540 -16.10 -6.21 16.87
C VAL A 540 -16.96 -6.84 15.79
N ASN A 541 -18.25 -7.05 16.05
CA ASN A 541 -19.12 -7.77 15.12
C ASN A 541 -19.91 -6.87 14.18
N LEU A 542 -20.25 -5.64 14.62
CA LEU A 542 -21.12 -4.78 13.82
C LEU A 542 -20.34 -3.98 12.78
N LEU A 543 -20.95 -3.80 11.62
CA LEU A 543 -20.46 -2.96 10.54
C LEU A 543 -21.56 -2.00 10.14
N HIS A 544 -21.29 -0.69 10.23
CA HIS A 544 -22.21 0.35 9.80
C HIS A 544 -21.80 0.90 8.44
N VAL A 545 -22.60 0.67 7.41
CA VAL A 545 -22.33 1.13 6.04
C VAL A 545 -23.29 2.26 5.68
N LYS A 546 -22.75 3.38 5.20
CA LYS A 546 -23.49 4.56 4.73
C LYS A 546 -23.17 4.81 3.26
N LEU A 547 -24.14 4.63 2.38
CA LEU A 547 -24.00 4.84 0.94
C LEU A 547 -24.86 6.03 0.49
N TYR A 548 -24.29 7.00 -0.23
CA TYR A 548 -25.06 8.13 -0.76
C TYR A 548 -24.45 8.68 -2.04
N PHE A 549 -25.24 9.42 -2.82
CA PHE A 549 -24.72 10.14 -4.00
C PHE A 549 -24.10 11.46 -3.57
N ALA A 550 -22.79 11.64 -3.79
CA ALA A 550 -22.12 12.91 -3.57
C ALA A 550 -22.38 13.89 -4.72
N HIS A 551 -22.40 13.38 -5.95
CA HIS A 551 -22.71 14.15 -7.15
C HIS A 551 -23.55 13.32 -8.12
N PHE A 552 -24.45 13.97 -8.85
CA PHE A 552 -25.16 13.36 -9.98
C PHE A 552 -24.39 13.62 -11.27
N LYS A 553 -23.29 12.90 -11.43
CA LYS A 553 -22.50 12.92 -12.65
C LYS A 553 -22.66 11.58 -13.35
N GLN A 554 -23.14 11.61 -14.59
CA GLN A 554 -23.21 10.44 -15.44
C GLN A 554 -22.36 10.67 -16.69
N GLU A 555 -21.44 9.74 -16.96
CA GLU A 555 -20.61 9.72 -18.14
C GLU A 555 -21.03 8.56 -19.04
N ARG A 556 -21.25 8.84 -20.32
CA ARG A 556 -21.59 7.81 -21.32
C ARG A 556 -20.46 7.70 -22.33
N ILE A 557 -19.84 6.53 -22.38
CA ILE A 557 -18.77 6.20 -23.32
C ILE A 557 -19.36 5.28 -24.37
N VAL A 558 -19.45 5.73 -25.62
CA VAL A 558 -19.94 4.90 -26.73
C VAL A 558 -18.77 4.57 -27.64
N GLN A 559 -18.54 3.27 -27.86
CA GLN A 559 -17.52 2.81 -28.79
C GLN A 559 -18.04 2.96 -30.23
N GLU A 560 -17.50 3.94 -30.93
CA GLU A 560 -17.73 4.14 -32.36
C GLU A 560 -16.53 3.65 -33.18
N ARG A 561 -16.72 3.41 -34.48
CA ARG A 561 -15.60 3.06 -35.37
C ARG A 561 -14.70 4.28 -35.53
N SER A 562 -13.39 4.09 -35.37
CA SER A 562 -12.39 5.16 -35.52
C SER A 562 -12.40 5.81 -36.91
N TYR A 563 -12.83 5.08 -37.94
CA TYR A 563 -12.98 5.60 -39.30
C TYR A 563 -14.38 5.31 -39.85
N ASN A 564 -15.06 6.38 -40.25
CA ASN A 564 -16.17 6.28 -41.19
C ASN A 564 -15.60 6.16 -42.61
N MET A 565 -16.27 5.42 -43.51
CA MET A 565 -15.86 5.27 -44.90
C MET A 565 -15.65 6.64 -45.58
N PHE A 566 -16.50 7.62 -45.27
CA PHE A 566 -16.35 8.99 -45.76
C PHE A 566 -15.07 9.67 -45.28
N LEU A 567 -14.69 9.47 -44.01
CA LEU A 567 -13.47 10.05 -43.43
C LEU A 567 -12.22 9.38 -44.01
N LEU A 568 -12.27 8.05 -44.18
CA LEU A 568 -11.22 7.28 -44.83
C LEU A 568 -11.00 7.73 -46.29
N LEU A 569 -12.08 7.90 -47.05
CA LEU A 569 -12.01 8.43 -48.42
C LEU A 569 -11.54 9.88 -48.47
N ALA A 570 -11.91 10.71 -47.49
CA ALA A 570 -11.45 12.10 -47.40
C ALA A 570 -9.95 12.18 -47.08
N GLU A 571 -9.42 11.34 -46.19
CA GLU A 571 -7.98 11.29 -45.90
C GLU A 571 -7.18 10.69 -47.07
N ILE A 572 -7.68 9.65 -47.72
CA ILE A 572 -7.07 9.10 -48.94
C ILE A 572 -7.09 10.16 -50.05
N GLY A 573 -8.20 10.86 -50.24
CA GLY A 573 -8.32 11.94 -51.22
C GLY A 573 -7.39 13.12 -50.90
N GLY A 574 -7.27 13.51 -49.64
CA GLY A 574 -6.38 14.57 -49.19
C GLY A 574 -4.90 14.21 -49.36
N THR A 575 -4.52 12.98 -49.03
CA THR A 575 -3.13 12.51 -49.19
C THR A 575 -2.76 12.31 -50.66
N ILE A 576 -3.63 11.72 -51.49
CA ILE A 576 -3.41 11.61 -52.94
C ILE A 576 -3.34 13.00 -53.59
N GLY A 577 -4.23 13.92 -53.20
CA GLY A 577 -4.23 15.30 -53.68
C GLY A 577 -2.94 16.04 -53.31
N LEU A 578 -2.37 15.79 -52.13
CA LEU A 578 -1.11 16.39 -51.69
C LEU A 578 0.12 15.80 -52.39
N TYR A 579 0.21 14.47 -52.53
CA TYR A 579 1.39 13.81 -53.09
C TYR A 579 1.46 13.82 -54.61
N VAL A 580 0.31 13.71 -55.28
CA VAL A 580 0.23 13.61 -56.75
C VAL A 580 -0.13 14.97 -57.38
N GLY A 581 -0.61 15.94 -56.58
CA GLY A 581 -1.23 17.16 -57.11
C GLY A 581 -2.57 16.89 -57.79
N ALA A 582 -3.08 15.65 -57.69
CA ALA A 582 -4.30 15.21 -58.34
C ALA A 582 -5.52 15.67 -57.52
N THR A 583 -5.93 16.92 -57.71
CA THR A 583 -7.18 17.43 -57.14
C THR A 583 -8.38 16.86 -57.90
N LEU A 584 -9.58 16.92 -57.32
CA LEU A 584 -10.82 16.58 -58.05
C LEU A 584 -10.92 17.33 -59.39
N LEU A 585 -10.30 18.52 -59.46
CA LEU A 585 -10.18 19.36 -60.65
C LEU A 585 -9.31 18.69 -61.73
N THR A 586 -8.16 18.12 -61.39
CA THR A 586 -7.33 17.36 -62.35
C THR A 586 -8.04 16.10 -62.88
N VAL A 587 -8.85 15.42 -62.06
CA VAL A 587 -9.66 14.28 -62.51
C VAL A 587 -10.75 14.74 -63.48
N ALA A 588 -11.44 15.84 -63.17
CA ALA A 588 -12.43 16.44 -64.06
C ALA A 588 -11.80 16.91 -65.38
N GLU A 589 -10.63 17.56 -65.35
CA GLU A 589 -9.88 17.96 -66.55
C GLU A 589 -9.45 16.76 -67.38
N THR A 590 -9.00 15.68 -66.75
CA THR A 590 -8.65 14.43 -67.44
C THR A 590 -9.87 13.83 -68.12
N ILE A 591 -11.03 13.80 -67.46
CA ILE A 591 -12.29 13.31 -68.05
C ILE A 591 -12.71 14.19 -69.23
N VAL A 592 -12.64 15.52 -69.09
CA VAL A 592 -12.92 16.46 -70.19
C VAL A 592 -11.97 16.24 -71.36
N PHE A 593 -10.68 16.11 -71.11
CA PHE A 593 -9.66 15.83 -72.14
C PHE A 593 -9.96 14.52 -72.89
N PHE A 594 -10.32 13.44 -72.19
CA PHE A 594 -10.69 12.18 -72.82
C PHE A 594 -12.00 12.25 -73.61
N ILE A 595 -12.98 13.03 -73.15
CA ILE A 595 -14.23 13.25 -73.88
C ILE A 595 -13.95 14.07 -75.15
N GLU A 596 -13.12 15.10 -75.06
CA GLU A 596 -12.77 15.97 -76.18
C GLU A 596 -11.90 15.26 -77.24
N GLU A 597 -10.96 14.42 -76.82
CA GLU A 597 -10.17 13.55 -77.70
C GLU A 597 -11.09 12.60 -78.49
N ARG A 598 -12.14 12.07 -77.84
CA ARG A 598 -13.10 11.14 -78.46
C ARG A 598 -14.04 11.83 -79.44
N THR A 599 -14.46 13.08 -79.18
CA THR A 599 -15.25 13.88 -80.13
C THR A 599 -14.40 14.38 -81.30
N ARG A 600 -13.13 14.72 -81.08
CA ARG A 600 -12.20 15.14 -82.16
C ARG A 600 -11.90 14.01 -83.15
N LYS A 601 -11.79 12.76 -82.68
CA LYS A 601 -11.65 11.56 -83.54
C LYS A 601 -12.94 11.17 -84.29
N ALA A 602 -14.09 11.70 -83.90
CA ALA A 602 -15.36 11.47 -84.60
C ALA A 602 -15.61 12.44 -85.77
N ILE A 603 -14.95 13.60 -85.81
CA ILE A 603 -15.23 14.67 -86.79
C ILE A 603 -14.26 14.68 -87.99
N VAL A 604 -13.10 14.03 -87.91
CA VAL A 604 -12.20 13.85 -89.07
C VAL A 604 -12.27 12.41 -89.58
N LYS A 605 -13.28 12.11 -90.41
CA LYS A 605 -13.16 11.04 -91.43
C LYS A 605 -12.85 11.71 -92.78
N PRO A 606 -11.69 11.42 -93.38
CA PRO A 606 -11.36 11.90 -94.72
C PRO A 606 -12.23 11.18 -95.75
N ALA A 607 -12.94 11.94 -96.58
CA ALA A 607 -13.56 11.44 -97.79
C ALA A 607 -12.46 11.23 -98.85
N TYR A 608 -12.02 9.99 -99.02
CA TYR A 608 -11.36 9.54 -100.25
C TYR A 608 -12.34 8.68 -101.04
N LEU A 609 -12.76 9.23 -102.19
CA LEU A 609 -12.95 8.52 -103.45
C LEU A 609 -11.75 8.89 -104.32
#